data_AF-A0A433N4G8-F1
#
_entry.id   AF-A0A433N4G8-F1
#
_cell.length_a   1.000
_cell.length_b   1.000
_cell.length_c   1.000
_cell.angle_alpha   90.00
_cell.angle_beta   90.00
_cell.angle_gamma   90.00
#
_symmetry.space_group_name_H-M   'P 1'
#
loop_
_entity.id
_entity.type
_entity.pdbx_description
1 polymer ?
#
loop_
_entity_poly.entity_id
_entity_poly.type
_entity_poly.pdbx_seq_one_letter_code
_entity_poly.pdbx_strand_id
1 'polypeptide(L)'
;MTNFKSAKIAPIHIRIRVPQHYYRQPVISRLISRYNLTVNIKAASLAAGEKHCGWFDLELQGKPEQVVNSLSYLQGLGVDLMQVAIAGSIQPNQDSYSFPISDSNLATGEPTAITSEWGTQIYPQISNNQTNRLRLQLCISKNHYHKPVISELVSSYGVTVNITGALLKPDVQDDGWFDIELWGRSEQLFSSWSYLQNFL
;
A
#
# COMPACT_ATOMS: atom_id res chain seq x y z
N MET A 1 -15.60 -21.29 31.30
CA MET A 1 -15.64 -20.48 30.06
C MET A 1 -14.42 -19.59 30.02
N THR A 2 -13.39 -19.97 29.28
CA THR A 2 -12.15 -19.20 29.17
C THR A 2 -12.37 -17.96 28.31
N ASN A 3 -12.25 -16.81 28.96
CA ASN A 3 -12.40 -15.50 28.36
C ASN A 3 -11.13 -15.19 27.53
N PHE A 4 -11.12 -15.58 26.24
CA PHE A 4 -10.05 -15.17 25.33
C PHE A 4 -10.19 -13.68 25.04
N LYS A 5 -9.65 -12.87 25.95
CA LYS A 5 -9.37 -11.45 25.71
C LYS A 5 -8.63 -11.39 24.37
N SER A 6 -9.26 -10.72 23.41
CA SER A 6 -8.81 -10.48 22.03
C SER A 6 -7.32 -10.11 21.95
N ALA A 7 -6.44 -11.10 21.92
CA ALA A 7 -5.03 -10.89 21.67
C ALA A 7 -4.89 -10.52 20.20
N LYS A 8 -4.52 -9.26 19.91
CA LYS A 8 -4.05 -8.90 18.57
C LYS A 8 -2.86 -9.79 18.26
N ILE A 9 -2.92 -10.51 17.14
CA ILE A 9 -1.76 -11.25 16.66
C ILE A 9 -0.73 -10.27 16.12
N ALA A 10 0.52 -10.72 16.09
CA ALA A 10 1.56 -9.95 15.43
C ALA A 10 1.21 -9.74 13.94
N PRO A 11 1.67 -8.64 13.33
CA PRO A 11 1.39 -8.37 11.93
C PRO A 11 1.81 -9.51 11.01
N ILE A 12 0.98 -9.79 10.00
CA ILE A 12 1.30 -10.77 8.94
C ILE A 12 1.73 -10.00 7.71
N HIS A 13 2.93 -10.30 7.21
CA HIS A 13 3.45 -9.77 5.96
C HIS A 13 3.15 -10.76 4.85
N ILE A 14 2.49 -10.30 3.79
CA ILE A 14 2.19 -11.12 2.61
C ILE A 14 2.57 -10.40 1.33
N ARG A 15 3.04 -11.16 0.34
CA ARG A 15 3.16 -10.70 -1.05
C ARG A 15 2.04 -11.33 -1.86
N ILE A 16 1.21 -10.50 -2.50
CA ILE A 16 0.09 -10.98 -3.31
C ILE A 16 0.17 -10.50 -4.76
N ARG A 17 -0.43 -11.29 -5.65
CA ARG A 17 -0.76 -10.87 -7.02
C ARG A 17 -2.26 -11.07 -7.23
N VAL A 18 -2.95 -9.98 -7.54
CA VAL A 18 -4.38 -9.99 -7.82
C VAL A 18 -4.60 -10.41 -9.29
N PRO A 19 -5.53 -11.32 -9.60
CA PRO A 19 -5.82 -11.67 -10.98
C PRO A 19 -6.35 -10.47 -11.77
N GLN A 20 -5.97 -10.37 -13.05
CA GLN A 20 -6.29 -9.21 -13.89
C GLN A 20 -7.79 -8.89 -13.99
N HIS A 21 -8.65 -9.91 -13.97
CA HIS A 21 -10.11 -9.73 -14.00
C HIS A 21 -10.68 -9.07 -12.73
N TYR A 22 -9.88 -8.98 -11.66
CA TYR A 22 -10.22 -8.26 -10.43
C TYR A 22 -9.55 -6.88 -10.32
N TYR A 23 -8.79 -6.40 -11.31
CA TYR A 23 -8.12 -5.09 -11.23
C TYR A 23 -9.07 -3.90 -11.07
N ARG A 24 -10.32 -4.04 -11.55
CA ARG A 24 -11.38 -3.03 -11.36
C ARG A 24 -12.18 -3.22 -10.08
N GLN A 25 -11.73 -4.10 -9.18
CA GLN A 25 -12.43 -4.39 -7.94
C GLN A 25 -11.53 -4.03 -6.74
N PRO A 26 -12.10 -3.51 -5.65
CA PRO A 26 -11.34 -3.12 -4.47
C PRO A 26 -10.96 -4.35 -3.63
N VAL A 27 -10.20 -5.31 -4.18
CA VAL A 27 -9.86 -6.59 -3.53
C VAL A 27 -9.17 -6.35 -2.18
N ILE A 28 -8.16 -5.46 -2.16
CA ILE A 28 -7.42 -5.11 -0.94
C ILE A 28 -8.33 -4.35 0.03
N SER A 29 -9.14 -3.39 -0.44
CA SER A 29 -10.01 -2.61 0.44
C SER A 29 -11.17 -3.42 1.02
N ARG A 30 -11.54 -4.55 0.40
CA ARG A 30 -12.48 -5.52 0.97
C ARG A 30 -11.90 -6.24 2.19
N LEU A 31 -10.58 -6.35 2.32
CA LEU A 31 -9.94 -6.85 3.56
C LEU A 31 -10.28 -5.97 4.76
N ILE A 32 -10.44 -4.68 4.52
CA ILE A 32 -10.72 -3.67 5.55
C ILE A 32 -12.22 -3.63 5.83
N SER A 33 -13.03 -3.40 4.80
CA SER A 33 -14.48 -3.22 4.95
C SER A 33 -15.23 -4.49 5.37
N ARG A 34 -14.79 -5.69 4.93
CA ARG A 34 -15.50 -6.96 5.24
C ARG A 34 -14.89 -7.73 6.40
N TYR A 35 -13.57 -7.62 6.59
CA TYR A 35 -12.86 -8.39 7.62
C TYR A 35 -12.28 -7.53 8.73
N ASN A 36 -12.50 -6.21 8.69
CA ASN A 36 -12.12 -5.27 9.74
C ASN A 36 -10.60 -5.31 10.04
N LEU A 37 -9.79 -5.44 8.98
CA LEU A 37 -8.33 -5.40 9.06
C LEU A 37 -7.80 -3.98 8.84
N THR A 38 -6.65 -3.69 9.44
CA THR A 38 -5.78 -2.60 9.00
C THR A 38 -4.79 -3.16 7.98
N VAL A 39 -4.67 -2.49 6.83
CA VAL A 39 -3.79 -2.93 5.75
C VAL A 39 -2.79 -1.83 5.43
N ASN A 40 -1.51 -2.15 5.61
CA ASN A 40 -0.39 -1.33 5.20
C ASN A 40 0.16 -1.86 3.87
N ILE A 41 0.16 -1.05 2.82
CA ILE A 41 0.81 -1.36 1.54
C ILE A 41 2.24 -0.82 1.62
N LYS A 42 3.21 -1.72 1.74
CA LYS A 42 4.63 -1.40 1.97
C LYS A 42 5.40 -1.22 0.68
N ALA A 43 5.05 -2.02 -0.33
CA ALA A 43 5.61 -1.93 -1.68
C ALA A 43 4.57 -2.39 -2.68
N ALA A 44 4.65 -1.88 -3.90
CA ALA A 44 3.84 -2.36 -5.02
C ALA A 44 4.67 -2.27 -6.29
N SER A 45 4.48 -3.23 -7.19
CA SER A 45 4.99 -3.13 -8.55
C SER A 45 3.82 -3.04 -9.51
N LEU A 46 3.86 -1.98 -10.32
CA LEU A 46 3.05 -1.87 -11.50
C LEU A 46 3.68 -2.72 -12.58
N ALA A 47 2.95 -3.70 -13.08
CA ALA A 47 3.43 -4.40 -14.25
C ALA A 47 3.32 -3.48 -15.47
N ALA A 48 4.46 -3.25 -16.12
CA ALA A 48 4.50 -2.63 -17.44
C ALA A 48 4.19 -3.69 -18.51
N GLY A 49 2.99 -3.64 -19.08
CA GLY A 49 2.58 -4.47 -20.23
C GLY A 49 1.74 -5.71 -19.91
N GLU A 50 1.17 -6.32 -20.96
CA GLU A 50 0.15 -7.39 -20.88
C GLU A 50 0.64 -8.73 -20.31
N LYS A 51 1.95 -8.94 -20.16
CA LYS A 51 2.54 -10.23 -19.76
C LYS A 51 2.87 -10.37 -18.28
N HIS A 52 2.96 -9.26 -17.55
CA HIS A 52 3.26 -9.31 -16.13
C HIS A 52 2.05 -8.82 -15.34
N CYS A 53 1.70 -9.51 -14.26
CA CYS A 53 0.72 -9.02 -13.31
C CYS A 53 1.48 -8.39 -12.14
N GLY A 54 1.09 -7.17 -11.77
CA GLY A 54 1.69 -6.42 -10.66
C GLY A 54 1.57 -7.19 -9.34
N TRP A 55 2.36 -6.78 -8.35
CA TRP A 55 2.35 -7.39 -7.02
C TRP A 55 2.25 -6.33 -5.93
N PHE A 56 1.79 -6.75 -4.76
CA PHE A 56 1.67 -5.93 -3.56
C PHE A 56 2.31 -6.62 -2.37
N ASP A 57 3.14 -5.88 -1.63
CA ASP A 57 3.59 -6.24 -0.30
C ASP A 57 2.69 -5.58 0.72
N LEU A 58 1.97 -6.43 1.45
CA LEU A 58 0.99 -6.01 2.45
C LEU A 58 1.45 -6.44 3.84
N GLU A 59 1.19 -5.59 4.81
CA GLU A 59 1.20 -5.95 6.22
C GLU A 59 -0.24 -5.86 6.75
N LEU A 60 -0.75 -7.00 7.22
CA LEU A 60 -2.11 -7.17 7.74
C LEU A 60 -2.10 -7.15 9.26
N GLN A 61 -2.99 -6.37 9.86
CA GLN A 61 -3.18 -6.33 11.30
C GLN A 61 -4.66 -6.48 11.66
N GLY A 62 -4.96 -7.35 12.63
CA GLY A 62 -6.32 -7.63 13.07
C GLY A 62 -6.38 -8.73 14.13
N LYS A 63 -7.60 -9.18 14.45
CA LYS A 63 -7.78 -10.38 15.28
C LYS A 63 -7.44 -11.63 14.47
N PRO A 64 -6.96 -12.72 15.10
CA PRO A 64 -6.59 -13.95 14.38
C PRO A 64 -7.68 -14.46 13.44
N GLU A 65 -8.94 -14.52 13.90
CA GLU A 65 -10.08 -14.97 13.08
C GLU A 65 -10.33 -14.07 11.85
N GLN A 66 -10.18 -12.75 12.02
CA GLN A 66 -10.34 -11.78 10.94
C GLN A 66 -9.27 -11.97 9.86
N VAL A 67 -8.02 -12.17 10.28
CA VAL A 67 -6.91 -12.40 9.36
C VAL A 67 -7.07 -13.72 8.62
N VAL A 68 -7.42 -14.80 9.32
CA VAL A 68 -7.68 -16.12 8.69
C VAL A 68 -8.81 -16.02 7.65
N ASN A 69 -9.96 -15.44 8.02
CA ASN A 69 -11.08 -15.28 7.10
C ASN A 69 -10.73 -14.44 5.86
N SER A 70 -9.91 -13.40 6.05
CA SER A 70 -9.44 -12.55 4.95
C SER A 70 -8.52 -13.29 3.97
N LEU A 71 -7.65 -14.18 4.48
CA LEU A 71 -6.76 -14.99 3.65
C LEU A 71 -7.56 -16.04 2.87
N SER A 72 -8.57 -16.67 3.50
CA SER A 72 -9.51 -17.56 2.82
C SER A 72 -10.28 -16.86 1.70
N TYR A 73 -10.66 -15.60 1.91
CA TYR A 73 -11.27 -14.78 0.85
C TYR A 73 -10.33 -14.53 -0.32
N LEU A 74 -9.07 -14.15 -0.07
CA LEU A 74 -8.07 -13.96 -1.13
C LEU A 74 -7.88 -15.27 -1.92
N GLN A 75 -7.75 -16.40 -1.22
CA GLN A 75 -7.65 -17.72 -1.83
C GLN A 75 -8.90 -18.07 -2.66
N GLY A 76 -10.10 -17.78 -2.17
CA GLY A 76 -11.36 -18.03 -2.88
C GLY A 76 -11.52 -17.20 -4.15
N LEU A 77 -10.85 -16.04 -4.25
CA LEU A 77 -10.75 -15.26 -5.48
C LEU A 77 -9.63 -15.73 -6.42
N GLY A 78 -8.83 -16.73 -6.04
CA GLY A 78 -7.65 -17.15 -6.80
C GLY A 78 -6.54 -16.09 -6.81
N VAL A 79 -6.42 -15.29 -5.75
CA VAL A 79 -5.27 -14.39 -5.56
C VAL A 79 -4.03 -15.24 -5.26
N ASP A 80 -2.94 -14.98 -5.96
CA ASP A 80 -1.68 -15.69 -5.73
C ASP A 80 -1.01 -15.13 -4.47
N LEU A 81 -0.88 -15.96 -3.42
CA LEU A 81 -0.06 -15.66 -2.24
C LEU A 81 1.37 -16.15 -2.48
N MET A 82 2.27 -15.23 -2.82
CA MET A 82 3.66 -15.54 -3.18
C MET A 82 4.56 -15.72 -1.95
N GLN A 83 4.29 -14.99 -0.86
CA GLN A 83 5.04 -15.07 0.38
C GLN A 83 4.12 -14.76 1.56
N VAL A 84 4.36 -15.41 2.71
CA VAL A 84 3.68 -15.16 3.99
C VAL A 84 4.71 -15.24 5.12
N ALA A 85 4.77 -14.22 5.97
CA ALA A 85 5.60 -14.18 7.17
C ALA A 85 4.81 -13.61 8.35
N ILE A 86 4.95 -14.21 9.53
CA ILE A 86 4.33 -13.73 10.77
C ILE A 86 5.41 -13.03 11.60
N ALA A 87 5.23 -11.74 11.88
CA ALA A 87 6.15 -10.99 12.72
C ALA A 87 6.27 -11.69 14.09
N GLY A 88 7.49 -12.04 14.50
CA GLY A 88 7.74 -12.76 15.77
C GLY A 88 7.84 -14.29 15.68
N SER A 89 7.64 -14.91 14.51
CA SER A 89 7.87 -16.36 14.29
C SER A 89 9.17 -16.66 13.53
N ILE A 90 10.01 -15.65 13.27
CA ILE A 90 11.27 -15.83 12.56
C ILE A 90 12.36 -16.20 13.58
N GLN A 91 12.72 -17.49 13.64
CA GLN A 91 14.07 -17.87 14.09
C GLN A 91 15.08 -17.31 13.06
N PRO A 92 16.20 -16.70 13.49
CA PRO A 92 17.15 -16.00 12.62
C PRO A 92 18.04 -16.96 11.79
N ASN A 93 17.51 -18.11 11.40
CA ASN A 93 18.30 -19.13 10.73
C ASN A 93 17.44 -19.96 9.78
N GLN A 94 17.00 -19.34 8.68
CA GLN A 94 16.95 -19.96 7.36
C GLN A 94 17.12 -18.83 6.34
N ASP A 95 18.32 -18.79 5.76
CA ASP A 95 18.73 -18.11 4.54
C ASP A 95 18.05 -16.77 4.21
N SER A 96 18.75 -15.71 4.57
CA SER A 96 18.73 -14.36 4.02
C SER A 96 17.93 -14.19 2.71
N TYR A 97 16.63 -13.94 2.84
CA TYR A 97 15.93 -13.08 1.89
C TYR A 97 15.69 -11.75 2.57
N SER A 98 16.77 -10.97 2.68
CA SER A 98 16.67 -9.53 2.73
C SER A 98 15.75 -9.10 1.58
N PHE A 99 14.65 -8.44 1.91
CA PHE A 99 13.88 -7.70 0.91
C PHE A 99 14.88 -6.79 0.19
N PRO A 100 15.07 -6.93 -1.15
CA PRO A 100 15.86 -5.96 -1.86
C PRO A 100 15.05 -4.67 -1.82
N ILE A 101 15.41 -3.77 -0.93
CA ILE A 101 15.32 -2.34 -1.24
C ILE A 101 16.29 -2.20 -2.41
N SER A 102 15.76 -2.37 -3.63
CA SER A 102 16.52 -2.05 -4.84
C SER A 102 16.64 -0.54 -4.89
N ASP A 103 17.71 -0.02 -4.28
CA ASP A 103 18.29 1.29 -4.57
C ASP A 103 18.92 1.36 -5.98
N SER A 104 18.40 0.54 -6.91
CA SER A 104 18.92 0.37 -8.25
C SER A 104 17.81 0.65 -9.25
N ASN A 105 17.50 1.94 -9.39
CA ASN A 105 17.27 2.64 -10.65
C ASN A 105 16.82 4.08 -10.36
N LEU A 106 17.66 4.85 -9.66
CA LEU A 106 17.70 6.29 -9.89
C LEU A 106 18.38 6.46 -11.26
N ALA A 107 17.59 6.28 -12.32
CA ALA A 107 18.00 6.73 -13.63
C ALA A 107 18.19 8.24 -13.52
N THR A 108 19.44 8.66 -13.64
CA THR A 108 19.87 10.03 -13.88
C THR A 108 19.21 10.53 -15.17
N GLY A 109 17.95 10.95 -15.07
CA GLY A 109 17.40 11.96 -15.95
C GLY A 109 17.69 13.29 -15.28
N GLU A 110 18.53 14.10 -15.92
CA GLU A 110 18.79 15.47 -15.44
C GLU A 110 17.49 16.19 -15.10
N PRO A 111 17.38 16.83 -13.92
CA PRO A 111 16.31 17.77 -13.66
C PRO A 111 16.54 18.95 -14.59
N THR A 112 15.75 19.04 -15.65
CA THR A 112 15.69 20.25 -16.46
C THR A 112 15.22 21.37 -15.53
N ALA A 113 16.04 22.39 -15.42
CA ALA A 113 15.98 23.43 -14.42
C ALA A 113 14.60 24.08 -14.29
N ILE A 114 14.05 24.04 -13.08
CA ILE A 114 13.26 25.17 -12.54
C ILE A 114 14.03 25.65 -11.32
N THR A 115 15.05 26.46 -11.58
CA THR A 115 15.67 27.34 -10.59
C THR A 115 14.60 28.28 -10.05
N SER A 116 14.07 27.97 -8.87
CA SER A 116 13.61 29.01 -7.97
C SER A 116 14.57 29.04 -6.80
N GLU A 117 14.95 30.24 -6.39
CA GLU A 117 15.99 30.58 -5.42
C GLU A 117 15.72 30.04 -3.99
N TRP A 118 14.73 29.16 -3.83
CA TRP A 118 14.37 28.44 -2.61
C TRP A 118 15.15 27.14 -2.40
N GLY A 119 15.73 26.55 -3.45
CA GLY A 119 16.44 25.27 -3.34
C GLY A 119 17.60 25.34 -2.34
N THR A 120 18.56 26.24 -2.58
CA THR A 120 19.82 26.29 -1.82
C THR A 120 19.68 26.70 -0.36
N GLN A 121 18.56 27.37 0.00
CA GLN A 121 18.33 27.90 1.35
C GLN A 121 17.51 26.94 2.23
N ILE A 122 16.74 26.03 1.61
CA ILE A 122 15.89 25.07 2.31
C ILE A 122 16.58 23.70 2.47
N TYR A 123 17.45 23.28 1.53
CA TYR A 123 18.08 21.94 1.57
C TYR A 123 18.78 21.54 2.90
N PRO A 124 19.48 22.42 3.63
CA PRO A 124 20.06 22.04 4.93
C PRO A 124 19.01 21.76 6.02
N GLN A 125 17.79 22.33 5.91
CA GLN A 125 16.71 22.21 6.89
C GLN A 125 15.85 20.94 6.70
N ILE A 126 15.91 20.29 5.53
CA ILE A 126 15.20 19.02 5.22
C ILE A 126 15.99 17.79 5.74
N SER A 127 17.18 18.00 6.32
CA SER A 127 17.98 16.92 6.94
C SER A 127 17.43 16.39 8.26
N ASN A 128 16.29 16.90 8.75
CA ASN A 128 15.54 16.17 9.76
C ASN A 128 14.82 15.02 9.05
N ASN A 129 15.42 13.83 9.17
CA ASN A 129 15.00 12.51 8.69
C ASN A 129 13.63 12.05 9.24
N GLN A 130 12.74 12.99 9.55
CA GLN A 130 11.45 12.79 10.18
C GLN A 130 10.45 12.39 9.10
N THR A 131 9.97 11.15 9.20
CA THR A 131 8.82 10.69 8.43
C THR A 131 7.59 11.46 8.88
N ASN A 132 6.94 12.15 7.94
CA ASN A 132 5.72 12.89 8.17
C ASN A 132 4.50 12.02 7.84
N ARG A 133 3.34 12.40 8.40
CA ARG A 133 2.06 11.71 8.16
C ARG A 133 1.06 12.67 7.55
N LEU A 134 0.50 12.29 6.40
CA LEU A 134 -0.66 12.95 5.80
C LEU A 134 -1.89 12.05 5.96
N ARG A 135 -3.02 12.62 6.39
CA ARG A 135 -4.30 11.90 6.49
C ARG A 135 -5.30 12.55 5.55
N LEU A 136 -5.98 11.74 4.75
CA LEU A 136 -7.00 12.22 3.82
C LEU A 136 -8.05 11.14 3.56
N GLN A 137 -9.19 11.58 3.02
CA GLN A 137 -10.20 10.69 2.48
C GLN A 137 -10.08 10.67 0.95
N LEU A 138 -10.06 9.49 0.35
CA LEU A 138 -9.92 9.30 -1.09
C LEU A 138 -11.12 8.54 -1.64
N CYS A 139 -11.69 9.03 -2.74
CA CYS A 139 -12.66 8.28 -3.55
C CYS A 139 -12.14 8.25 -4.98
N ILE A 140 -11.92 7.07 -5.54
CA ILE A 140 -11.45 6.94 -6.92
C ILE A 140 -12.67 6.81 -7.81
N SER A 141 -12.91 7.82 -8.64
CA SER A 141 -14.01 7.77 -9.62
C SER A 141 -13.78 6.67 -10.66
N LYS A 142 -14.86 6.06 -11.16
CA LYS A 142 -14.83 5.02 -12.21
C LYS A 142 -14.06 5.39 -13.47
N ASN A 143 -13.98 6.68 -13.78
CA ASN A 143 -13.21 7.18 -14.92
C ASN A 143 -11.70 6.92 -14.74
N HIS A 144 -11.26 6.65 -13.51
CA HIS A 144 -9.87 6.45 -13.12
C HIS A 144 -9.51 4.99 -12.78
N TYR A 145 -10.42 4.01 -12.92
CA TYR A 145 -10.13 2.58 -12.64
C TYR A 145 -9.14 1.91 -13.59
N HIS A 146 -8.81 2.58 -14.68
CA HIS A 146 -7.70 2.16 -15.54
C HIS A 146 -6.33 2.54 -14.96
N LYS A 147 -6.28 3.37 -13.92
CA LYS A 147 -5.06 3.79 -13.24
C LYS A 147 -4.97 3.15 -11.84
N PRO A 148 -3.84 2.51 -11.50
CA PRO A 148 -3.66 1.92 -10.19
C PRO A 148 -3.25 2.98 -9.16
N VAL A 149 -4.15 3.93 -8.85
CA VAL A 149 -3.85 5.17 -8.07
C VAL A 149 -3.09 4.89 -6.77
N ILE A 150 -3.57 3.93 -5.96
CA ILE A 150 -2.93 3.59 -4.68
C ILE A 150 -1.57 2.92 -4.87
N SER A 151 -1.45 2.05 -5.88
CA SER A 151 -0.17 1.41 -6.19
C SER A 151 0.86 2.43 -6.70
N GLU A 152 0.41 3.41 -7.49
CA GLU A 152 1.23 4.50 -8.01
C GLU A 152 1.85 5.35 -6.88
N LEU A 153 1.08 5.63 -5.81
CA LEU A 153 1.60 6.29 -4.61
C LEU A 153 2.83 5.57 -4.04
N VAL A 154 2.76 4.24 -3.99
CA VAL A 154 3.85 3.43 -3.43
C VAL A 154 5.00 3.30 -4.43
N SER A 155 4.70 2.95 -5.69
CA SER A 155 5.73 2.64 -6.70
C SER A 155 6.44 3.87 -7.24
N SER A 156 5.71 4.97 -7.44
CA SER A 156 6.19 6.15 -8.17
C SER A 156 6.57 7.29 -7.22
N TYR A 157 5.98 7.35 -6.03
CA TYR A 157 6.25 8.40 -5.03
C TYR A 157 6.94 7.89 -3.77
N GLY A 158 7.09 6.57 -3.61
CA GLY A 158 7.85 5.95 -2.52
C GLY A 158 7.25 6.20 -1.13
N VAL A 159 5.95 6.46 -1.03
CA VAL A 159 5.24 6.59 0.25
C VAL A 159 4.69 5.24 0.70
N THR A 160 4.61 5.02 2.01
CA THR A 160 3.81 3.92 2.57
C THR A 160 2.36 4.37 2.67
N VAL A 161 1.45 3.53 2.19
CA VAL A 161 0.01 3.78 2.26
C VAL A 161 -0.60 2.88 3.33
N ASN A 162 -1.19 3.47 4.37
CA ASN A 162 -2.02 2.77 5.34
C ASN A 162 -3.49 3.06 5.04
N ILE A 163 -4.29 2.03 4.79
CA ILE A 163 -5.73 2.18 4.63
C ILE A 163 -6.39 1.78 5.94
N THR A 164 -6.96 2.79 6.62
CA THR A 164 -7.50 2.68 7.98
C THR A 164 -9.01 2.49 8.01
N GLY A 165 -9.68 2.84 6.92
CA GLY A 165 -11.12 2.70 6.76
C GLY A 165 -11.48 2.59 5.28
N ALA A 166 -12.55 1.83 4.99
CA ALA A 166 -13.08 1.71 3.64
C ALA A 166 -14.61 1.57 3.71
N LEU A 167 -15.34 2.54 3.18
CA LEU A 167 -16.80 2.51 3.05
C LEU A 167 -17.17 2.15 1.62
N LEU A 168 -17.29 0.86 1.33
CA LEU A 168 -17.66 0.34 0.02
C LEU A 168 -19.17 0.12 -0.08
N LYS A 169 -19.77 0.45 -1.24
CA LYS A 169 -21.15 0.04 -1.53
C LYS A 169 -21.16 -1.45 -1.89
N PRO A 170 -22.11 -2.26 -1.36
CA PRO A 170 -22.07 -3.72 -1.50
C PRO A 170 -22.15 -4.25 -2.94
N ASP A 171 -22.79 -3.51 -3.87
CA ASP A 171 -23.15 -3.98 -5.22
C ASP A 171 -22.60 -3.13 -6.37
N VAL A 172 -21.59 -2.29 -6.14
CA VAL A 172 -21.07 -1.38 -7.18
C VAL A 172 -19.61 -1.70 -7.51
N GLN A 173 -19.29 -1.67 -8.80
CA GLN A 173 -17.90 -1.59 -9.29
C GLN A 173 -17.21 -0.30 -8.82
N ASP A 174 -18.00 0.67 -8.34
CA ASP A 174 -17.48 1.92 -7.83
C ASP A 174 -16.74 1.70 -6.51
N ASP A 175 -15.51 2.20 -6.46
CA ASP A 175 -14.77 2.44 -5.25
C ASP A 175 -15.58 3.35 -4.33
N GLY A 176 -15.52 2.99 -3.05
CA GLY A 176 -16.10 3.77 -1.99
C GLY A 176 -15.15 4.83 -1.47
N TRP A 177 -15.46 5.34 -0.27
CA TRP A 177 -14.54 6.23 0.44
C TRP A 177 -13.48 5.43 1.17
N PHE A 178 -12.21 5.84 1.05
CA PHE A 178 -11.08 5.28 1.76
C PHE A 178 -10.49 6.31 2.73
N ASP A 179 -10.29 5.92 3.98
CA ASP A 179 -9.56 6.71 4.95
C ASP A 179 -8.09 6.29 4.90
N ILE A 180 -7.24 7.15 4.35
CA ILE A 180 -5.85 6.84 4.01
C ILE A 180 -4.88 7.68 4.86
N GLU A 181 -3.84 7.03 5.37
CA GLU A 181 -2.65 7.69 5.90
C GLU A 181 -1.46 7.43 4.99
N LEU A 182 -0.81 8.50 4.54
CA LEU A 182 0.45 8.42 3.81
C LEU A 182 1.61 8.74 4.75
N TRP A 183 2.65 7.92 4.67
CA TRP A 183 3.88 8.09 5.44
C TRP A 183 5.07 8.20 4.49
N GLY A 184 5.89 9.23 4.68
CA GLY A 184 7.07 9.48 3.85
C GLY A 184 7.78 10.76 4.23
N ARG A 185 8.83 11.11 3.49
CA ARG A 185 9.51 12.41 3.59
C ARG A 185 8.60 13.52 3.09
N SER A 186 8.85 14.76 3.49
CA SER A 186 8.02 15.92 3.10
C SER A 186 7.86 16.06 1.58
N GLU A 187 8.94 15.88 0.81
CA GLU A 187 8.92 15.95 -0.65
C GLU A 187 8.08 14.83 -1.29
N GLN A 188 8.15 13.62 -0.72
CA GLN A 188 7.38 12.46 -1.18
C GLN A 188 5.89 12.67 -0.92
N LEU A 189 5.53 13.18 0.27
CA LEU A 189 4.15 13.51 0.62
C LEU A 189 3.59 14.65 -0.23
N PHE A 190 4.40 15.68 -0.50
CA PHE A 190 3.99 16.79 -1.35
C PHE A 190 3.75 16.35 -2.80
N SER A 191 4.66 15.54 -3.36
CA SER A 191 4.51 14.97 -4.70
C SER A 191 3.30 14.04 -4.79
N SER A 192 3.09 13.20 -3.76
CA SER A 192 1.92 12.33 -3.63
C SER A 192 0.61 13.11 -3.53
N TRP A 193 0.59 14.20 -2.77
CA TRP A 193 -0.58 15.09 -2.67
C TRP A 193 -0.90 15.75 -4.00
N SER A 194 0.10 16.29 -4.69
CA SER A 194 -0.05 16.91 -6.01
C SER A 194 -0.61 15.93 -7.04
N TYR A 195 -0.18 14.66 -6.97
CA TYR A 195 -0.76 13.59 -7.78
C TYR A 195 -2.24 13.33 -7.46
N LEU A 196 -2.57 13.21 -6.17
CA LEU A 196 -3.92 12.94 -5.69
C LEU A 196 -4.93 14.04 -6.02
N GLN A 197 -4.49 15.30 -6.17
CA GLN A 197 -5.36 16.40 -6.59
C GLN A 197 -6.05 16.17 -7.94
N ASN A 198 -5.53 15.27 -8.79
CA ASN A 198 -6.20 14.90 -10.04
C ASN A 198 -7.39 13.94 -9.85
N PHE A 199 -7.62 13.47 -8.63
CA PHE A 199 -8.64 12.46 -8.30
C PHE A 199 -9.60 12.90 -7.18
N LEU A 200 -9.37 14.08 -6.60
CA LEU A 200 -10.24 14.75 -5.62
C LEU A 200 -11.28 15.62 -6.35
#